data_AF-C9LYA8-F1
#
_entry.id   AF-C9LYA8-F1
#
_cell.length_a   1.000
_cell.length_b   1.000
_cell.length_c   1.000
_cell.angle_alpha   90.00
_cell.angle_beta   90.00
_cell.angle_gamma   90.00
#
_symmetry.space_group_name_H-M   'P 1'
#
loop_
_entity.id
_entity.type
_entity.pdbx_description
1 polymer ?
#
loop_
_entity_poly.entity_id
_entity_poly.type
_entity_poly.pdbx_seq_one_letter_code
_entity_poly.pdbx_strand_id
1 'polypeptide(L)'
;MAGRIKILEMFLRMIVRALFRQKSRMFVALLAVAVGAAIISGMITVYREVPAQLGREFRAYGANVLLLPAGEAKTFDSAALQKAREALAGRDVVGLAPFLYERLEVNKQPVLTGGTDFEEIKKVSPYWMVKGEYPKAGEREILLGAEMASKIARDTDKLIGQTVSVSAGEGKAMLSFTVSGIVSTGGKEEQFAFLNLDELQKIVEKPGAVGLAQLSVVADGDSLKSVEDAIRTANIGIEPQEVQQIAHSEFNVLKKLEVLILLVTIIVLILTLICVTTTMTAVVTERRREIGLKKALGASNANIVMEFLGEGCVLGLVGGLLGSGFGYLFAQSVSINVFSRGIAFAPGIAVLAVVLSVIVTGVASLIPVRIATSVDPAIVLRGE
;
A
#
# COMPACT_ATOMS: atom_id res chain seq x y z
N MET A 1 -48.57 -13.88 7.46
CA MET A 1 -47.36 -13.15 7.91
C MET A 1 -47.23 -13.08 9.44
N ALA A 2 -48.26 -12.70 10.19
CA ALA A 2 -48.19 -12.52 11.66
C ALA A 2 -47.73 -13.75 12.46
N GLY A 3 -48.10 -14.97 12.04
CA GLY A 3 -47.65 -16.21 12.71
C GLY A 3 -46.15 -16.48 12.57
N ARG A 4 -45.55 -16.20 11.40
CA ARG A 4 -44.10 -16.34 11.18
C ARG A 4 -43.29 -15.32 11.99
N ILE A 5 -43.81 -14.10 12.12
CA ILE A 5 -43.17 -13.03 12.92
C ILE A 5 -43.16 -13.40 14.40
N LYS A 6 -44.27 -13.91 14.95
CA LYS A 6 -44.32 -14.37 16.35
C LYS A 6 -43.36 -15.53 16.64
N ILE A 7 -43.25 -16.49 15.72
CA ILE A 7 -42.31 -17.61 15.86
C ILE A 7 -40.86 -17.10 15.86
N LEU A 8 -40.54 -16.14 14.98
CA LEU A 8 -39.21 -15.53 14.91
C LEU A 8 -38.88 -14.73 16.18
N GLU A 9 -39.82 -13.92 16.69
CA GLU A 9 -39.64 -13.19 17.96
C GLU A 9 -39.44 -14.14 19.15
N MET A 10 -40.21 -15.23 19.21
CA MET A 10 -40.08 -16.22 20.28
C MET A 10 -38.71 -16.92 20.23
N PHE A 11 -38.25 -17.25 19.02
CA PHE A 11 -36.94 -17.85 18.77
C PHE A 11 -35.80 -16.90 19.17
N LEU A 12 -35.89 -15.62 18.79
CA LEU A 12 -34.88 -14.61 19.11
C LEU A 12 -34.82 -14.34 20.63
N ARG A 13 -35.98 -14.28 21.30
CA ARG A 13 -36.05 -14.19 22.77
C ARG A 13 -35.46 -15.41 23.46
N MET A 14 -35.65 -16.60 22.90
CA MET A 14 -35.07 -17.84 23.44
C MET A 14 -33.54 -17.82 23.32
N ILE A 15 -32.99 -17.43 22.18
CA ILE A 15 -31.54 -17.28 21.97
C ILE A 15 -30.95 -16.25 22.94
N VAL A 16 -31.52 -15.04 22.99
CA VAL A 16 -31.00 -13.98 23.86
C VAL A 16 -31.02 -14.41 25.33
N ARG A 17 -32.10 -15.05 25.79
CA ARG A 17 -32.18 -15.58 27.17
C ARG A 17 -31.19 -16.72 27.42
N ALA A 18 -30.90 -17.56 26.43
CA ALA A 18 -29.89 -18.61 26.54
C ALA A 18 -28.49 -18.02 26.73
N LEU A 19 -28.14 -16.96 25.99
CA LEU A 19 -26.85 -16.25 26.12
C LEU A 19 -26.66 -15.64 27.52
N PHE A 20 -27.71 -15.07 28.11
CA PHE A 20 -27.63 -14.42 29.43
C PHE A 20 -27.65 -15.37 30.63
N ARG A 21 -27.91 -16.67 30.41
CA ARG A 21 -28.04 -17.65 31.49
C ARG A 21 -26.69 -18.16 31.99
N GLN A 22 -25.65 -18.13 31.16
CA GLN A 22 -24.27 -18.50 31.53
C GLN A 22 -23.27 -17.39 31.19
N LYS A 23 -23.47 -16.22 31.84
CA LYS A 23 -22.79 -14.96 31.51
C LYS A 23 -21.27 -15.07 31.41
N SER A 24 -20.62 -15.85 32.28
CA SER A 24 -19.15 -15.98 32.28
C SER A 24 -18.61 -16.71 31.04
N ARG A 25 -19.14 -17.89 30.71
CA ARG A 25 -18.68 -18.69 29.56
C ARG A 25 -19.01 -18.00 28.23
N MET A 26 -20.23 -17.46 28.13
CA MET A 26 -20.67 -16.74 26.93
C MET A 26 -19.86 -15.46 26.71
N PHE A 27 -19.44 -14.78 27.78
CA PHE A 27 -18.53 -13.64 27.69
C PHE A 27 -17.14 -14.06 27.18
N VAL A 28 -16.59 -15.17 27.65
CA VAL A 28 -15.30 -15.70 27.15
C VAL A 28 -15.37 -16.04 25.65
N ALA A 29 -16.42 -16.73 25.22
CA ALA A 29 -16.62 -17.03 23.80
C ALA A 29 -16.79 -15.76 22.96
N LEU A 30 -17.59 -14.80 23.43
CA LEU A 30 -17.78 -13.52 22.76
C LEU A 30 -16.46 -12.75 22.64
N LEU A 31 -15.65 -12.71 23.71
CA LEU A 31 -14.36 -12.04 23.72
C LEU A 31 -13.38 -12.72 22.77
N ALA A 32 -13.34 -14.05 22.73
CA ALA A 32 -12.51 -14.78 21.78
C ALA A 32 -12.88 -14.51 20.31
N VAL A 33 -14.19 -14.41 20.01
CA VAL A 33 -14.68 -14.04 18.68
C VAL A 33 -14.35 -12.58 18.37
N ALA A 34 -14.56 -11.67 19.31
CA ALA A 34 -14.27 -10.25 19.14
C ALA A 34 -12.78 -9.99 18.91
N VAL A 35 -11.89 -10.66 19.66
CA VAL A 35 -10.44 -10.58 19.45
C VAL A 35 -10.05 -11.15 18.08
N GLY A 36 -10.60 -12.31 17.70
CA GLY A 36 -10.36 -12.88 16.37
C GLY A 36 -10.80 -11.95 15.24
N ALA A 37 -12.00 -11.39 15.34
CA ALA A 37 -12.54 -10.44 14.39
C ALA A 37 -11.77 -9.11 14.35
N ALA A 38 -11.29 -8.62 15.50
CA ALA A 38 -10.45 -7.43 15.58
C ALA A 38 -9.11 -7.63 14.89
N ILE A 39 -8.49 -8.79 15.08
CA ILE A 39 -7.23 -9.14 14.41
C ILE A 39 -7.45 -9.23 12.90
N ILE A 40 -8.49 -9.92 12.44
CA ILE A 40 -8.80 -10.03 11.00
C ILE A 40 -9.07 -8.65 10.40
N SER A 41 -9.97 -7.87 10.99
CA SER A 41 -10.34 -6.53 10.51
C SER A 41 -9.15 -5.58 10.53
N GLY A 42 -8.41 -5.55 11.65
CA GLY A 42 -7.25 -4.68 11.83
C GLY A 42 -6.11 -5.06 10.89
N MET A 43 -5.79 -6.34 10.76
CA MET A 43 -4.73 -6.82 9.87
C MET A 43 -5.07 -6.62 8.40
N ILE A 44 -6.31 -6.87 7.95
CA ILE A 44 -6.72 -6.57 6.56
C ILE A 44 -6.65 -5.06 6.29
N THR A 45 -7.02 -4.23 7.27
CA THR A 45 -6.92 -2.78 7.14
C THR A 45 -5.47 -2.34 7.02
N VAL A 46 -4.59 -2.81 7.90
CA VAL A 46 -3.14 -2.56 7.85
C VAL A 46 -2.55 -3.08 6.54
N TYR A 47 -2.95 -4.26 6.08
CA TYR A 47 -2.52 -4.86 4.82
C TYR A 47 -2.84 -3.97 3.61
N ARG A 48 -4.00 -3.32 3.59
CA ARG A 48 -4.40 -2.42 2.50
C ARG A 48 -3.74 -1.04 2.63
N GLU A 49 -3.68 -0.52 3.85
CA GLU A 49 -3.27 0.86 4.11
C GLU A 49 -1.76 1.04 4.11
N VAL A 50 -0.99 0.09 4.65
CA VAL A 50 0.47 0.22 4.74
C VAL A 50 1.12 0.31 3.36
N PRO A 51 0.85 -0.57 2.37
CA PRO A 51 1.41 -0.42 1.03
C PRO A 51 0.91 0.83 0.33
N ALA A 52 -0.35 1.23 0.56
CA ALA A 52 -0.89 2.45 -0.03
C ALA A 52 -0.18 3.69 0.51
N GLN A 53 0.04 3.78 1.83
CA GLN A 53 0.71 4.89 2.51
C GLN A 53 2.20 4.90 2.23
N LEU A 54 2.87 3.74 2.29
CA LEU A 54 4.26 3.57 1.89
C LEU A 54 4.44 3.95 0.43
N GLY A 55 3.57 3.52 -0.48
CA GLY A 55 3.60 3.96 -1.86
C GLY A 55 3.53 5.48 -2.00
N ARG A 56 2.75 6.18 -1.15
CA ARG A 56 2.72 7.67 -1.17
C ARG A 56 3.95 8.31 -0.58
N GLU A 57 4.50 7.73 0.47
CA GLU A 57 5.74 8.21 1.06
C GLU A 57 6.91 7.92 0.12
N PHE A 58 6.83 6.82 -0.63
CA PHE A 58 7.79 6.47 -1.65
C PHE A 58 7.73 7.43 -2.85
N ARG A 59 6.60 8.11 -3.08
CA ARG A 59 6.51 9.23 -4.03
C ARG A 59 7.38 10.43 -3.66
N ALA A 60 7.91 10.49 -2.43
CA ALA A 60 8.96 11.43 -2.06
C ALA A 60 10.35 11.04 -2.60
N TYR A 61 10.54 9.82 -3.15
CA TYR A 61 11.82 9.37 -3.73
C TYR A 61 11.95 9.55 -5.25
N GLY A 62 10.92 10.03 -5.95
CA GLY A 62 11.07 10.55 -7.31
C GLY A 62 10.22 9.91 -8.40
N ALA A 63 10.75 9.88 -9.63
CA ALA A 63 10.09 9.37 -10.83
C ALA A 63 9.73 7.88 -10.76
N ASN A 64 8.54 7.50 -11.23
CA ASN A 64 8.09 6.11 -11.27
C ASN A 64 8.16 5.47 -12.67
N VAL A 65 8.29 6.28 -13.72
CA VAL A 65 8.44 5.80 -15.11
C VAL A 65 9.59 6.53 -15.78
N LEU A 66 10.44 5.80 -16.50
CA LEU A 66 11.43 6.33 -17.42
C LEU A 66 10.92 6.23 -18.85
N LEU A 67 11.02 7.33 -19.56
CA LEU A 67 10.75 7.43 -20.99
C LEU A 67 12.09 7.36 -21.72
N LEU A 68 12.34 6.24 -22.40
CA LEU A 68 13.58 5.99 -23.14
C LEU A 68 13.31 6.04 -24.65
N PRO A 69 14.33 6.29 -25.49
CA PRO A 69 14.17 6.18 -26.93
C PRO A 69 13.80 4.73 -27.32
N ALA A 70 12.88 4.57 -28.27
CA ALA A 70 12.52 3.25 -28.77
C ALA A 70 13.63 2.65 -29.66
N GLY A 71 13.85 1.34 -29.55
CA GLY A 71 14.82 0.60 -30.37
C GLY A 71 16.28 0.88 -29.99
N GLU A 72 17.15 1.04 -31.00
CA GLU A 72 18.60 1.28 -30.81
C GLU A 72 18.97 2.79 -30.75
N ALA A 73 17.98 3.68 -30.82
CA ALA A 73 18.22 5.11 -30.77
C ALA A 73 18.77 5.53 -29.39
N LYS A 74 19.71 6.48 -29.37
CA LYS A 74 20.27 7.04 -28.13
C LYS A 74 19.52 8.27 -27.61
N THR A 75 18.73 8.89 -28.47
CA THR A 75 17.96 10.10 -28.16
C THR A 75 16.65 10.09 -28.95
N PHE A 76 15.63 10.78 -28.45
CA PHE A 76 14.39 11.11 -29.16
C PHE A 76 14.19 12.64 -29.19
N ASP A 77 13.27 13.11 -30.02
CA ASP A 77 12.96 14.53 -30.14
C ASP A 77 12.08 15.01 -28.96
N SER A 78 12.41 16.16 -28.40
CA SER A 78 11.60 16.93 -27.46
C SER A 78 10.12 17.03 -27.85
N ALA A 79 9.80 17.09 -29.15
CA ALA A 79 8.42 17.07 -29.64
C ALA A 79 7.64 15.80 -29.25
N ALA A 80 8.33 14.66 -29.10
CA ALA A 80 7.73 13.42 -28.62
C ALA A 80 7.29 13.52 -27.15
N LEU A 81 7.96 14.31 -26.31
CA LEU A 81 7.53 14.54 -24.93
C LEU A 81 6.24 15.33 -24.85
N GLN A 82 6.07 16.30 -25.74
CA GLN A 82 4.82 17.06 -25.81
C GLN A 82 3.65 16.13 -26.16
N LYS A 83 3.84 15.23 -27.13
CA LYS A 83 2.86 14.20 -27.46
C LYS A 83 2.62 13.21 -26.32
N ALA A 84 3.66 12.85 -25.56
CA ALA A 84 3.51 12.03 -24.37
C ALA A 84 2.64 12.73 -23.30
N ARG A 85 2.86 14.03 -23.09
CA ARG A 85 2.05 14.85 -22.18
C ARG A 85 0.59 14.91 -22.61
N GLU A 86 0.33 15.03 -23.90
CA GLU A 86 -1.01 15.00 -24.50
C GLU A 86 -1.68 13.62 -24.37
N ALA A 87 -0.95 12.53 -24.60
CA ALA A 87 -1.46 11.16 -24.44
C ALA A 87 -1.84 10.84 -22.99
N LEU A 88 -1.23 11.54 -22.03
CA LEU A 88 -1.52 11.43 -20.61
C LEU A 88 -2.51 12.49 -20.11
N ALA A 89 -3.11 13.28 -21.00
CA ALA A 89 -4.12 14.26 -20.62
C ALA A 89 -5.32 13.59 -19.92
N GLY A 90 -5.68 14.09 -18.74
CA GLY A 90 -6.71 13.50 -17.88
C GLY A 90 -6.19 12.51 -16.85
N ARG A 91 -4.88 12.23 -16.82
CA ARG A 91 -4.20 11.50 -15.74
C ARG A 91 -3.52 12.48 -14.79
N ASP A 92 -3.34 12.06 -13.55
CA ASP A 92 -2.75 12.89 -12.50
C ASP A 92 -1.21 12.85 -12.60
N VAL A 93 -0.68 13.57 -13.59
CA VAL A 93 0.76 13.70 -13.85
C VAL A 93 1.34 14.82 -12.99
N VAL A 94 2.29 14.47 -12.12
CA VAL A 94 2.96 15.41 -11.21
C VAL A 94 4.01 16.24 -11.94
N GLY A 95 4.81 15.59 -12.80
CA GLY A 95 5.86 16.24 -13.55
C GLY A 95 6.50 15.32 -14.59
N LEU A 96 7.16 15.94 -15.56
CA LEU A 96 7.89 15.27 -16.63
C LEU A 96 9.20 16.02 -16.87
N ALA A 97 10.31 15.48 -16.37
CA ALA A 97 11.63 16.10 -16.43
C ALA A 97 12.48 15.45 -17.54
N PRO A 98 12.77 16.16 -18.64
CA PRO A 98 13.67 15.66 -19.68
C PRO A 98 15.13 15.70 -19.23
N PHE A 99 15.94 14.78 -19.74
CA PHE A 99 17.37 14.71 -19.53
C PHE A 99 18.11 14.41 -20.82
N LEU A 100 19.24 15.09 -21.01
CA LEU A 100 20.26 14.74 -21.98
C LEU A 100 21.58 14.62 -21.23
N TYR A 101 22.28 13.49 -21.37
CA TYR A 101 23.58 13.30 -20.73
C TYR A 101 24.67 13.26 -21.78
N GLU A 102 25.66 14.14 -21.63
CA GLU A 102 26.79 14.22 -22.53
C GLU A 102 28.08 14.39 -21.74
N ARG A 103 29.20 13.90 -22.27
CA ARG A 103 30.50 14.06 -21.62
C ARG A 103 31.10 15.41 -22.04
N LEU A 104 31.26 16.31 -21.09
CA LEU A 104 31.86 17.63 -21.28
C LEU A 104 33.12 17.77 -20.42
N GLU A 105 33.89 18.82 -20.66
CA GLU A 105 34.97 19.25 -19.78
C GLU A 105 34.50 20.43 -18.93
N VAL A 106 34.55 20.28 -17.61
CA VAL A 106 34.36 21.37 -16.66
C VAL A 106 35.72 21.68 -16.03
N ASN A 107 36.25 22.89 -16.25
CA ASN A 107 37.62 23.28 -15.87
C ASN A 107 38.69 22.27 -16.34
N LYS A 108 38.56 21.81 -17.59
CA LYS A 108 39.44 20.80 -18.23
C LYS A 108 39.41 19.41 -17.58
N GLN A 109 38.42 19.14 -16.71
CA GLN A 109 38.18 17.80 -16.18
C GLN A 109 36.99 17.17 -16.91
N PRO A 110 37.13 15.95 -17.45
CA PRO A 110 36.03 15.26 -18.12
C PRO A 110 34.97 14.84 -17.10
N VAL A 111 33.75 15.33 -17.28
CA VAL A 111 32.61 15.08 -16.39
C VAL A 111 31.36 14.79 -17.22
N LEU A 112 30.54 13.85 -16.75
CA LEU A 112 29.22 13.64 -17.32
C LEU A 112 28.32 14.82 -16.92
N THR A 113 27.81 15.53 -17.92
CA THR A 113 26.97 16.71 -17.73
C THR A 113 25.54 16.40 -18.18
N GLY A 114 24.58 16.60 -17.29
CA GLY A 114 23.16 16.45 -17.54
C GLY A 114 22.51 17.79 -17.90
N GLY A 115 21.81 17.84 -19.02
CA GLY A 115 20.91 18.93 -19.39
C GLY A 115 19.50 18.57 -18.95
N THR A 116 18.84 19.41 -18.15
CA THR A 116 17.46 19.16 -17.70
C THR A 116 16.64 20.43 -17.59
N ASP A 117 15.33 20.27 -17.35
CA ASP A 117 14.43 21.35 -16.96
C ASP A 117 14.32 21.37 -15.43
N PHE A 118 14.88 22.42 -14.81
CA PHE A 118 14.92 22.53 -13.36
C PHE A 118 13.57 22.86 -12.73
N GLU A 119 12.57 23.31 -13.49
CA GLU A 119 11.21 23.50 -12.96
C GLU A 119 10.45 22.17 -12.89
N GLU A 120 10.71 21.26 -13.83
CA GLU A 120 10.15 19.91 -13.80
C GLU A 120 10.92 19.01 -12.82
N ILE A 121 12.25 19.15 -12.67
CA ILE A 121 13.01 18.30 -11.73
C ILE A 121 12.62 18.53 -10.28
N LYS A 122 12.23 19.75 -9.89
CA LYS A 122 11.72 20.05 -8.55
C LYS A 122 10.46 19.24 -8.21
N LYS A 123 9.64 18.94 -9.23
CA LYS A 123 8.41 18.16 -9.09
C LYS A 123 8.72 16.65 -9.11
N VAL A 124 9.61 16.23 -10.00
CA VAL A 124 9.89 14.82 -10.28
C VAL A 124 10.91 14.22 -9.31
N SER A 125 11.82 15.01 -8.76
CA SER A 125 12.91 14.56 -7.89
C SER A 125 13.04 15.46 -6.65
N PRO A 126 12.05 15.46 -5.74
CA PRO A 126 12.02 16.33 -4.57
C PRO A 126 13.14 16.02 -3.54
N TYR A 127 13.80 14.87 -3.67
CA TYR A 127 14.95 14.47 -2.84
C TYR A 127 16.25 15.19 -3.22
N TRP A 128 16.28 15.96 -4.31
CA TRP A 128 17.45 16.77 -4.68
C TRP A 128 17.64 17.91 -3.68
N MET A 129 18.67 17.78 -2.85
CA MET A 129 19.03 18.81 -1.89
C MET A 129 20.00 19.79 -2.55
N VAL A 130 19.48 20.94 -2.98
CA VAL A 130 20.27 22.01 -3.57
C VAL A 130 20.66 23.03 -2.51
N LYS A 131 21.97 23.22 -2.33
CA LYS A 131 22.54 24.32 -1.57
C LYS A 131 22.88 25.45 -2.54
N GLY A 132 22.20 26.59 -2.42
CA GLY A 132 22.23 27.69 -3.40
C GLY A 132 20.90 27.80 -4.14
N GLU A 133 20.94 28.16 -5.43
CA GLU A 133 19.75 28.24 -6.29
C GLU A 133 19.83 27.23 -7.45
N TYR A 134 18.65 26.79 -7.89
CA TYR A 134 18.52 26.05 -9.15
C TYR A 134 18.85 26.97 -10.34
N PRO A 135 19.56 26.48 -11.38
CA PRO A 135 19.85 27.28 -12.56
C PRO A 135 18.59 27.88 -13.20
N LYS A 136 18.60 29.17 -13.50
CA LYS A 136 17.49 29.88 -14.14
C LYS A 136 17.50 29.65 -15.65
N ALA A 137 16.32 29.49 -16.24
CA ALA A 137 16.18 29.28 -17.68
C ALA A 137 16.73 30.48 -18.46
N GLY A 138 17.57 30.21 -19.46
CA GLY A 138 18.22 31.24 -20.30
C GLY A 138 19.46 31.89 -19.70
N GLU A 139 19.78 31.63 -18.43
CA GLU A 139 21.03 32.05 -17.80
C GLU A 139 22.10 30.95 -17.92
N ARG A 140 23.37 31.37 -18.00
CA ARG A 140 24.52 30.45 -18.02
C ARG A 140 24.90 30.05 -16.61
N GLU A 141 24.00 29.32 -15.98
CA GLU A 141 24.17 28.79 -14.65
C GLU A 141 24.38 27.27 -14.68
N ILE A 142 25.20 26.78 -13.75
CA ILE A 142 25.53 25.37 -13.61
C ILE A 142 25.35 24.93 -12.15
N LEU A 143 24.76 23.76 -11.98
CA LEU A 143 24.57 23.09 -10.71
C LEU A 143 25.56 21.94 -10.62
N LEU A 144 26.43 21.94 -9.62
CA LEU A 144 27.47 20.92 -9.47
C LEU A 144 27.03 19.84 -8.49
N GLY A 145 27.26 18.57 -8.81
CA GLY A 145 27.09 17.48 -7.83
C GLY A 145 28.06 17.62 -6.66
N ALA A 146 27.64 17.21 -5.46
CA ALA A 146 28.42 17.38 -4.23
C ALA A 146 29.81 16.71 -4.30
N GLU A 147 29.90 15.49 -4.84
CA GLU A 147 31.17 14.78 -5.01
C GLU A 147 32.06 15.49 -6.06
N MET A 148 31.47 15.98 -7.15
CA MET A 148 32.19 16.77 -8.16
C MET A 148 32.73 18.07 -7.58
N ALA A 149 31.90 18.83 -6.87
CA ALA A 149 32.28 20.10 -6.26
C ALA A 149 33.44 19.92 -5.28
N SER A 150 33.43 18.84 -4.49
CA SER A 150 34.50 18.50 -3.55
C SER A 150 35.86 18.24 -4.22
N LYS A 151 35.87 17.83 -5.49
CA LYS A 151 37.10 17.65 -6.29
C LYS A 151 37.67 18.98 -6.80
N ILE A 152 36.84 20.01 -6.92
CA ILE A 152 37.24 21.34 -7.40
C ILE A 152 37.75 22.20 -6.24
N ALA A 153 37.03 22.24 -5.11
CA ALA A 153 37.43 23.02 -3.94
C ALA A 153 37.19 22.27 -2.62
N ARG A 154 38.09 22.49 -1.65
CA ARG A 154 37.94 21.96 -0.27
C ARG A 154 36.75 22.57 0.47
N ASP A 155 36.42 23.81 0.16
CA ASP A 155 35.29 24.54 0.71
C ASP A 155 34.27 24.74 -0.41
N THR A 156 33.31 23.83 -0.48
CA THR A 156 32.32 23.78 -1.56
C THR A 156 31.40 25.00 -1.55
N ASP A 157 31.16 25.62 -0.41
CA ASP A 157 30.25 26.76 -0.28
C ASP A 157 30.76 27.99 -1.01
N LYS A 158 32.09 28.14 -1.09
CA LYS A 158 32.73 29.23 -1.82
C LYS A 158 32.63 29.09 -3.32
N LEU A 159 32.30 27.90 -3.85
CA LEU A 159 32.12 27.70 -5.29
C LEU A 159 30.85 28.37 -5.79
N ILE A 160 29.82 28.53 -4.95
CA ILE A 160 28.56 29.17 -5.32
C ILE A 160 28.85 30.65 -5.68
N GLY A 161 28.43 31.06 -6.87
CA GLY A 161 28.69 32.38 -7.44
C GLY A 161 30.02 32.50 -8.20
N GLN A 162 30.90 31.49 -8.18
CA GLN A 162 32.10 31.49 -9.02
C GLN A 162 31.82 31.05 -10.45
N THR A 163 32.70 31.43 -11.37
CA THR A 163 32.63 31.00 -12.76
C THR A 163 33.47 29.76 -13.02
N VAL A 164 32.90 28.78 -13.71
CA VAL A 164 33.59 27.60 -14.24
C VAL A 164 33.57 27.62 -15.77
N SER A 165 34.60 27.05 -16.37
CA SER A 165 34.68 26.86 -17.82
C SER A 165 34.06 25.53 -18.23
N VAL A 166 33.19 25.53 -19.22
CA VAL A 166 32.52 24.34 -19.77
C VAL A 166 32.82 24.25 -21.26
N SER A 167 33.24 23.07 -21.74
CA SER A 167 33.51 22.81 -23.16
C SER A 167 33.04 21.41 -23.57
N ALA A 168 32.66 21.25 -24.84
CA ALA A 168 32.33 19.95 -25.43
C ALA A 168 33.55 19.18 -25.99
N GLY A 169 34.77 19.62 -25.70
CA GLY A 169 36.02 18.93 -26.02
C GLY A 169 36.98 19.75 -26.89
N GLU A 170 38.05 19.11 -27.36
CA GLU A 170 39.13 19.77 -28.13
C GLU A 170 38.58 20.45 -29.40
N GLY A 171 38.82 21.76 -29.52
CA GLY A 171 38.42 22.59 -30.67
C GLY A 171 37.07 23.29 -30.55
N LYS A 172 36.27 23.01 -29.51
CA LYS A 172 35.02 23.74 -29.23
C LYS A 172 35.25 24.93 -28.27
N ALA A 173 34.41 25.96 -28.40
CA ALA A 173 34.53 27.18 -27.60
C ALA A 173 34.33 26.89 -26.10
N MET A 174 35.23 27.38 -25.26
CA MET A 174 35.05 27.36 -23.81
C MET A 174 34.04 28.43 -23.40
N LEU A 175 32.93 28.00 -22.81
CA LEU A 175 31.90 28.89 -22.29
C LEU A 175 32.04 29.03 -20.78
N SER A 176 31.83 30.24 -20.27
CA SER A 176 31.81 30.50 -18.82
C SER A 176 30.40 30.33 -18.27
N PHE A 177 30.29 29.54 -17.20
CA PHE A 177 29.05 29.31 -16.44
C PHE A 177 29.26 29.73 -14.99
N THR A 178 28.25 30.35 -14.39
CA THR A 178 28.25 30.68 -12.95
C THR A 178 27.69 29.49 -12.17
N VAL A 179 28.36 29.07 -11.11
CA VAL A 179 27.87 27.99 -10.24
C VAL A 179 26.73 28.54 -9.40
N SER A 180 25.49 28.15 -9.71
CA SER A 180 24.30 28.63 -8.98
C SER A 180 24.10 27.89 -7.65
N GLY A 181 24.57 26.64 -7.58
CA GLY A 181 24.42 25.80 -6.40
C GLY A 181 25.13 24.47 -6.51
N ILE A 182 25.01 23.70 -5.43
CA ILE A 182 25.54 22.35 -5.31
C ILE A 182 24.41 21.40 -4.95
N VAL A 183 24.29 20.31 -5.69
CA VAL A 183 23.25 19.30 -5.48
C VAL A 183 23.80 18.07 -4.78
N SER A 184 23.12 17.63 -3.73
CA SER A 184 23.30 16.32 -3.11
C SER A 184 22.06 15.48 -3.34
N THR A 185 22.27 14.27 -3.84
CA THR A 185 21.21 13.30 -4.17
C THR A 185 21.37 11.99 -3.41
N GLY A 186 22.53 11.75 -2.77
CA GLY A 186 22.92 10.46 -2.20
C GLY A 186 23.23 9.37 -3.24
N GLY A 187 23.28 9.73 -4.53
CA GLY A 187 23.44 8.82 -5.66
C GLY A 187 24.67 9.12 -6.53
N LYS A 188 24.73 8.51 -7.71
CA LYS A 188 25.83 8.71 -8.67
C LYS A 188 25.78 10.09 -9.32
N GLU A 189 24.62 10.75 -9.27
CA GLU A 189 24.39 12.10 -9.78
C GLU A 189 25.28 13.14 -9.08
N GLU A 190 25.77 12.85 -7.87
CA GLU A 190 26.71 13.73 -7.16
C GLU A 190 28.07 13.87 -7.87
N GLN A 191 28.38 12.98 -8.82
CA GLN A 191 29.58 13.05 -9.65
C GLN A 191 29.38 13.88 -10.92
N PHE A 192 28.17 14.33 -11.20
CA PHE A 192 27.80 15.00 -12.45
C PHE A 192 27.74 16.51 -12.29
N ALA A 193 27.71 17.22 -13.42
CA ALA A 193 27.29 18.61 -13.50
C ALA A 193 25.92 18.69 -14.16
N PHE A 194 25.12 19.69 -13.82
CA PHE A 194 23.80 19.90 -14.40
C PHE A 194 23.64 21.33 -14.91
N LEU A 195 23.02 21.48 -16.07
CA LEU A 195 22.73 22.78 -16.68
C LEU A 195 21.38 22.72 -17.39
N ASN A 196 20.86 23.87 -17.83
CA ASN A 196 19.58 23.92 -18.54
C ASN A 196 19.66 23.09 -19.83
N LEU A 197 18.64 22.26 -20.10
CA LEU A 197 18.61 21.38 -21.27
C LEU A 197 18.93 22.12 -22.58
N ASP A 198 18.34 23.30 -22.77
CA ASP A 198 18.55 24.12 -23.97
C ASP A 198 20.01 24.56 -24.12
N GLU A 199 20.70 24.89 -23.02
CA GLU A 199 22.11 25.26 -23.05
C GLU A 199 22.99 24.04 -23.37
N LEU A 200 22.66 22.85 -22.86
CA LEU A 200 23.40 21.63 -23.22
C LEU A 200 23.28 21.35 -24.71
N GLN A 201 22.05 21.36 -25.21
CA GLN A 201 21.76 21.07 -26.61
C GLN A 201 22.48 22.03 -27.56
N LYS A 202 22.61 23.31 -27.20
CA LYS A 202 23.42 24.29 -27.95
C LYS A 202 24.91 23.95 -27.92
N ILE A 203 25.46 23.59 -26.76
CA ILE A 203 26.88 23.23 -26.60
C ILE A 203 27.26 22.01 -27.44
N VAL A 204 26.39 20.98 -27.43
CA VAL A 204 26.65 19.73 -28.15
C VAL A 204 26.11 19.72 -29.58
N GLU A 205 25.50 20.82 -30.03
CA GLU A 205 24.92 21.00 -31.38
C GLU A 205 23.84 19.94 -31.70
N LYS A 206 23.02 19.58 -30.70
CA LYS A 206 21.91 18.62 -30.82
C LYS A 206 20.58 19.27 -30.41
N PRO A 207 20.04 20.21 -31.21
CA PRO A 207 18.80 20.90 -30.87
C PRO A 207 17.64 19.91 -30.76
N GLY A 208 16.85 20.03 -29.69
CA GLY A 208 15.68 19.18 -29.45
C GLY A 208 15.98 17.73 -29.05
N ALA A 209 17.25 17.33 -28.94
CA ALA A 209 17.60 15.96 -28.55
C ALA A 209 17.41 15.73 -27.05
N VAL A 210 16.66 14.68 -26.70
CA VAL A 210 16.46 14.21 -25.32
C VAL A 210 16.95 12.77 -25.23
N GLY A 211 17.77 12.47 -24.23
CA GLY A 211 18.29 11.11 -24.01
C GLY A 211 17.32 10.23 -23.21
N LEU A 212 16.66 10.80 -22.21
CA LEU A 212 15.61 10.16 -21.43
C LEU A 212 14.68 11.22 -20.83
N ALA A 213 13.48 10.85 -20.40
CA ALA A 213 12.68 11.69 -19.53
C ALA A 213 12.17 10.92 -18.32
N GLN A 214 12.19 11.57 -17.17
CA GLN A 214 11.66 11.05 -15.93
C GLN A 214 10.21 11.52 -15.79
N LEU A 215 9.29 10.58 -15.61
CA LEU A 215 7.87 10.84 -15.46
C LEU A 215 7.44 10.44 -14.04
N SER A 216 6.68 11.32 -13.39
CA SER A 216 6.03 11.08 -12.11
C SER A 216 4.51 11.18 -12.26
N VAL A 217 3.80 10.07 -12.07
CA VAL A 217 2.33 9.99 -12.16
C VAL A 217 1.73 9.47 -10.85
N VAL A 218 0.64 10.06 -10.39
CA VAL A 218 -0.16 9.56 -9.26
C VAL A 218 -0.99 8.37 -9.73
N ALA A 219 -0.39 7.19 -9.68
CA ALA A 219 -0.98 5.93 -10.12
C ALA A 219 -0.57 4.78 -9.16
N ASP A 220 -1.48 3.82 -8.97
CA ASP A 220 -1.18 2.50 -8.39
C ASP A 220 -0.63 1.54 -9.45
N GLY A 221 -0.20 0.33 -9.06
CA GLY A 221 0.47 -0.61 -9.96
C GLY A 221 -0.31 -0.98 -11.23
N ASP A 222 -1.64 -1.07 -11.14
CA ASP A 222 -2.48 -1.36 -12.31
C ASP A 222 -2.69 -0.12 -13.19
N SER A 223 -2.84 1.07 -12.58
CA SER A 223 -2.92 2.31 -13.36
C SER A 223 -1.58 2.74 -13.96
N LEU A 224 -0.44 2.35 -13.39
CA LEU A 224 0.90 2.52 -13.98
C LEU A 224 1.03 1.78 -15.31
N LYS A 225 0.60 0.51 -15.37
CA LYS A 225 0.56 -0.24 -16.64
C LYS A 225 -0.28 0.47 -17.70
N SER A 226 -1.42 1.01 -17.29
CA SER A 226 -2.25 1.77 -18.23
C SER A 226 -1.58 3.05 -18.72
N VAL A 227 -0.65 3.66 -17.95
CA VAL A 227 0.17 4.82 -18.38
C VAL A 227 1.16 4.35 -19.44
N GLU A 228 1.85 3.25 -19.19
CA GLU A 228 2.80 2.66 -20.15
C GLU A 228 2.11 2.27 -21.45
N ASP A 229 0.95 1.62 -21.37
CA ASP A 229 0.16 1.21 -22.53
C ASP A 229 -0.32 2.41 -23.36
N ALA A 230 -0.71 3.51 -22.71
CA ALA A 230 -1.09 4.73 -23.40
C ALA A 230 0.09 5.33 -24.20
N ILE A 231 1.29 5.35 -23.62
CA ILE A 231 2.50 5.84 -24.27
C ILE A 231 2.92 4.90 -25.43
N ARG A 232 2.86 3.58 -25.22
CA ARG A 232 3.15 2.58 -26.25
C ARG A 232 2.17 2.68 -27.43
N THR A 233 0.88 2.86 -27.14
CA THR A 233 -0.18 3.00 -28.17
C THR A 233 0.00 4.27 -28.99
N ALA A 234 0.47 5.36 -28.38
CA ALA A 234 0.74 6.60 -29.09
C ALA A 234 1.90 6.47 -30.13
N ASN A 235 2.74 5.44 -30.02
CA ASN A 235 3.83 5.11 -30.94
C ASN A 235 4.72 6.32 -31.30
N ILE A 236 5.13 7.07 -30.28
CA ILE A 236 5.85 8.34 -30.40
C ILE A 236 7.38 8.19 -30.41
N GLY A 237 7.90 6.98 -30.67
CA GLY A 237 9.35 6.71 -30.64
C GLY A 237 9.95 6.70 -29.22
N ILE A 238 9.11 6.57 -28.20
CA ILE A 238 9.48 6.47 -26.79
C ILE A 238 8.99 5.14 -26.25
N GLU A 239 9.85 4.45 -25.50
CA GLU A 239 9.52 3.24 -24.76
C GLU A 239 9.48 3.54 -23.25
N PRO A 240 8.32 3.38 -22.60
CA PRO A 240 8.21 3.54 -21.16
C PRO A 240 8.78 2.30 -20.44
N GLN A 241 9.55 2.54 -19.39
CA GLN A 241 10.06 1.55 -18.46
C GLN A 241 9.79 1.97 -17.01
N GLU A 242 9.10 1.13 -16.26
CA GLU A 242 8.95 1.30 -14.81
C GLU A 242 10.32 1.33 -14.10
N VAL A 243 10.52 2.29 -13.20
CA VAL A 243 11.72 2.36 -12.35
C VAL A 243 11.64 1.27 -11.28
N GLN A 244 12.18 0.08 -11.59
CA GLN A 244 12.15 -1.07 -10.66
C GLN A 244 13.18 -0.98 -9.52
N GLN A 245 13.98 0.09 -9.44
CA GLN A 245 15.15 0.16 -8.56
C GLN A 245 14.84 0.20 -7.06
N ILE A 246 13.58 0.44 -6.67
CA ILE A 246 13.12 0.39 -5.28
C ILE A 246 12.14 -0.78 -5.05
N ALA A 247 11.64 -1.42 -6.10
CA ALA A 247 10.62 -2.45 -5.98
C ALA A 247 11.16 -3.81 -5.49
N HIS A 248 12.25 -4.35 -6.04
CA HIS A 248 12.59 -5.78 -5.80
C HIS A 248 13.12 -6.12 -4.39
N SER A 249 13.83 -5.21 -3.73
CA SER A 249 14.36 -5.42 -2.37
C SER A 249 13.27 -5.22 -1.31
N GLU A 250 12.38 -4.25 -1.50
CA GLU A 250 11.30 -3.92 -0.56
C GLU A 250 10.05 -4.78 -0.76
N PHE A 251 9.72 -5.22 -1.99
CA PHE A 251 8.61 -6.17 -2.21
C PHE A 251 8.85 -7.48 -1.45
N ASN A 252 10.10 -7.91 -1.32
CA ASN A 252 10.44 -9.10 -0.55
C ASN A 252 10.23 -8.89 0.95
N VAL A 253 10.41 -7.68 1.48
CA VAL A 253 10.14 -7.36 2.89
C VAL A 253 8.63 -7.26 3.12
N LEU A 254 7.91 -6.53 2.26
CA LEU A 254 6.45 -6.41 2.33
C LEU A 254 5.75 -7.76 2.18
N LYS A 255 6.20 -8.59 1.24
CA LYS A 255 5.70 -9.96 1.05
C LYS A 255 6.03 -10.88 2.24
N LYS A 256 7.20 -10.71 2.88
CA LYS A 256 7.52 -11.44 4.12
C LYS A 256 6.62 -11.02 5.28
N LEU A 257 6.34 -9.71 5.42
CA LEU A 257 5.39 -9.20 6.41
C LEU A 257 3.97 -9.69 6.12
N GLU A 258 3.55 -9.74 4.84
CA GLU A 258 2.27 -10.29 4.42
C GLU A 258 2.12 -11.76 4.84
N VAL A 259 3.12 -12.60 4.55
CA VAL A 259 3.11 -14.01 4.95
C VAL A 259 3.08 -14.16 6.47
N LEU A 260 3.83 -13.33 7.20
CA LEU A 260 3.84 -13.34 8.67
C LEU A 260 2.45 -12.99 9.24
N ILE A 261 1.82 -11.92 8.71
CA ILE A 261 0.49 -11.46 9.15
C ILE A 261 -0.57 -12.50 8.83
N LEU A 262 -0.53 -13.12 7.65
CA LEU A 262 -1.44 -14.18 7.25
C LEU A 262 -1.29 -15.40 8.16
N LEU A 263 -0.06 -15.79 8.49
CA LEU A 263 0.22 -16.89 9.41
C LEU A 263 -0.36 -16.61 10.80
N VAL A 264 -0.13 -15.43 11.37
CA VAL A 264 -0.69 -15.03 12.67
C VAL A 264 -2.22 -15.03 12.63
N THR A 265 -2.82 -14.54 11.54
CA THR A 265 -4.28 -14.52 11.36
C THR A 265 -4.87 -15.94 11.34
N ILE A 266 -4.22 -16.88 10.64
CA ILE A 266 -4.63 -18.29 10.62
C ILE A 266 -4.55 -18.91 12.02
N ILE A 267 -3.46 -18.67 12.76
CA ILE A 267 -3.32 -19.19 14.14
C ILE A 267 -4.45 -18.67 15.02
N VAL A 268 -4.73 -17.37 14.98
CA VAL A 268 -5.81 -16.74 15.76
C VAL A 268 -7.17 -17.33 15.40
N LEU A 269 -7.44 -17.52 14.10
CA LEU A 269 -8.68 -18.16 13.63
C LEU A 269 -8.85 -19.58 14.20
N ILE A 270 -7.79 -20.38 14.21
CA ILE A 270 -7.80 -21.73 14.79
C ILE A 270 -8.07 -21.66 16.30
N LEU A 271 -7.42 -20.74 17.02
CA LEU A 271 -7.64 -20.55 18.45
C LEU A 271 -9.08 -20.13 18.77
N THR A 272 -9.65 -19.20 17.99
CA THR A 272 -11.06 -18.80 18.12
C THR A 272 -11.99 -19.99 17.85
N LEU A 273 -11.73 -20.78 16.81
CA LEU A 273 -12.51 -21.98 16.49
C LEU A 273 -12.50 -22.97 17.67
N ILE A 274 -11.33 -23.27 18.23
CA ILE A 274 -11.18 -24.18 19.38
C ILE A 274 -11.90 -23.62 20.60
N CYS A 275 -11.72 -22.33 20.91
CA CYS A 275 -12.35 -21.68 22.06
C CYS A 275 -13.88 -21.70 22.00
N VAL A 276 -14.46 -21.39 20.83
CA VAL A 276 -15.92 -21.43 20.64
C VAL A 276 -16.43 -22.86 20.72
N THR A 277 -15.75 -23.81 20.08
CA THR A 277 -16.12 -25.23 20.10
C THR A 277 -16.13 -25.80 21.51
N THR A 278 -15.08 -25.56 22.30
CA THR A 278 -14.97 -26.07 23.67
C THR A 278 -16.03 -25.43 24.57
N THR A 279 -16.25 -24.12 24.44
CA THR A 279 -17.26 -23.40 25.23
C THR A 279 -18.66 -23.88 24.91
N MET A 280 -19.02 -24.00 23.63
CA MET A 280 -20.34 -24.48 23.22
C MET A 280 -20.58 -25.94 23.60
N THR A 281 -19.56 -26.79 23.54
CA THR A 281 -19.65 -28.18 23.98
C THR A 281 -19.97 -28.27 25.48
N ALA A 282 -19.32 -27.42 26.30
CA ALA A 282 -19.63 -27.34 27.72
C ALA A 282 -21.08 -26.87 27.97
N VAL A 283 -21.54 -25.85 27.25
CA VAL A 283 -22.93 -25.34 27.32
C VAL A 283 -23.95 -26.44 26.96
N VAL A 284 -23.70 -27.20 25.88
CA VAL A 284 -24.56 -28.32 25.45
C VAL A 284 -24.61 -29.42 26.52
N THR A 285 -23.47 -29.74 27.12
CA THR A 285 -23.37 -30.80 28.14
C THR A 285 -24.13 -30.42 29.41
N GLU A 286 -24.00 -29.17 29.86
CA GLU A 286 -24.75 -28.66 31.02
C GLU A 286 -26.26 -28.58 30.73
N ARG A 287 -26.67 -28.30 29.48
CA ARG A 287 -28.07 -28.25 29.03
C ARG A 287 -28.62 -29.61 28.59
N ARG A 288 -27.90 -30.71 28.79
CA ARG A 288 -28.27 -32.05 28.29
C ARG A 288 -29.66 -32.51 28.77
N ARG A 289 -30.01 -32.26 30.04
CA ARG A 289 -31.35 -32.56 30.59
C ARG A 289 -32.48 -31.79 29.91
N GLU A 290 -32.25 -30.52 29.60
CA GLU A 290 -33.23 -29.68 28.91
C GLU A 290 -33.43 -30.13 27.46
N ILE A 291 -32.34 -30.49 26.77
CA ILE A 291 -32.39 -31.02 25.41
C ILE A 291 -33.17 -32.34 25.39
N GLY A 292 -32.90 -33.24 26.35
CA GLY A 292 -33.63 -34.49 26.52
C GLY A 292 -35.13 -34.27 26.75
N LEU A 293 -35.49 -33.34 27.63
CA LEU A 293 -36.90 -32.97 27.87
C LEU A 293 -37.57 -32.39 26.62
N LYS A 294 -36.90 -31.47 25.88
CA LYS A 294 -37.44 -30.91 24.63
C LYS A 294 -37.71 -32.01 23.59
N LYS A 295 -36.79 -32.96 23.45
CA LYS A 295 -36.96 -34.11 22.54
C LYS A 295 -38.07 -35.06 22.99
N ALA A 296 -38.20 -35.33 24.29
CA ALA A 296 -39.31 -36.13 24.84
C ALA A 296 -40.68 -35.48 24.58
N LEU A 297 -40.75 -34.15 24.57
CA LEU A 297 -41.94 -33.36 24.21
C LEU A 297 -42.17 -33.25 22.68
N GLY A 298 -41.36 -33.91 21.85
CA GLY A 298 -41.53 -33.97 20.40
C GLY A 298 -40.72 -32.96 19.59
N ALA A 299 -39.73 -32.27 20.17
CA ALA A 299 -38.84 -31.40 19.39
C ALA A 299 -38.00 -32.22 18.39
N SER A 300 -38.03 -31.84 17.12
CA SER A 300 -37.21 -32.46 16.07
C SER A 300 -35.73 -32.11 16.21
N ASN A 301 -34.83 -32.96 15.69
CA ASN A 301 -33.40 -32.67 15.63
C ASN A 301 -33.10 -31.37 14.87
N ALA A 302 -33.90 -31.03 13.85
CA ALA A 302 -33.76 -29.78 13.11
C ALA A 302 -33.99 -28.54 14.01
N ASN A 303 -34.95 -28.60 14.94
CA ASN A 303 -35.19 -27.50 15.88
C ASN A 303 -34.00 -27.30 16.84
N ILE A 304 -33.40 -28.41 17.30
CA ILE A 304 -32.19 -28.38 18.14
C ILE A 304 -31.01 -27.78 17.36
N VAL A 305 -30.80 -28.22 16.11
CA VAL A 305 -29.74 -27.68 15.24
C VAL A 305 -29.92 -26.18 15.03
N MET A 306 -31.14 -25.73 14.73
CA MET A 306 -31.40 -24.31 14.46
C MET A 306 -31.16 -23.45 15.71
N GLU A 307 -31.51 -23.93 16.89
CA GLU A 307 -31.27 -23.24 18.17
C GLU A 307 -29.77 -23.03 18.42
N PHE A 308 -28.97 -24.09 18.38
CA PHE A 308 -27.53 -23.99 18.67
C PHE A 308 -26.73 -23.30 17.56
N LEU A 309 -27.07 -23.53 16.28
CA LEU A 309 -26.45 -22.81 15.18
C LEU A 309 -26.83 -21.32 15.22
N GLY A 310 -28.06 -20.99 15.60
CA GLY A 310 -28.52 -19.62 15.82
C GLY A 310 -27.76 -18.93 16.96
N GLU A 311 -27.54 -19.61 18.08
CA GLU A 311 -26.68 -19.10 19.18
C GLU A 311 -25.26 -18.81 18.68
N GLY A 312 -24.66 -19.72 17.91
CA GLY A 312 -23.35 -19.52 17.28
C GLY A 312 -23.31 -18.32 16.34
N CYS A 313 -24.28 -18.20 15.43
CA CYS A 313 -24.36 -17.07 14.50
C CYS A 313 -24.54 -15.72 15.20
N VAL A 314 -25.34 -15.66 16.28
CA VAL A 314 -25.50 -14.42 17.06
C VAL A 314 -24.19 -14.04 17.75
N LEU A 315 -23.44 -15.00 18.28
CA LEU A 315 -22.10 -14.73 18.82
C LEU A 315 -21.14 -14.23 17.75
N GLY A 316 -21.16 -14.86 16.56
CA GLY A 316 -20.38 -14.43 15.41
C GLY A 316 -20.71 -13.00 14.98
N LEU A 317 -21.99 -12.64 14.98
CA LEU A 317 -22.44 -11.32 14.60
C LEU A 317 -22.03 -10.26 15.64
N VAL A 318 -22.33 -10.49 16.92
CA VAL A 318 -21.99 -9.52 17.98
C VAL A 318 -20.48 -9.41 18.17
N GLY A 319 -19.78 -10.54 18.21
CA GLY A 319 -18.33 -10.58 18.29
C GLY A 319 -17.67 -9.97 17.06
N GLY A 320 -18.20 -10.23 15.86
CA GLY A 320 -17.73 -9.64 14.61
C GLY A 320 -17.89 -8.12 14.57
N LEU A 321 -19.02 -7.58 15.02
CA LEU A 321 -19.25 -6.14 15.08
C LEU A 321 -18.32 -5.45 16.08
N LEU A 322 -18.23 -5.99 17.31
CA LEU A 322 -17.32 -5.47 18.33
C LEU A 322 -15.87 -5.55 17.86
N GLY A 323 -15.48 -6.71 17.33
CA GLY A 323 -14.15 -6.95 16.83
C GLY A 323 -13.79 -6.04 15.68
N SER A 324 -14.66 -5.86 14.69
CA SER A 324 -14.41 -4.92 13.60
C SER A 324 -14.19 -3.49 14.09
N GLY A 325 -14.99 -3.04 15.07
CA GLY A 325 -14.80 -1.73 15.70
C GLY A 325 -13.43 -1.61 16.39
N PHE A 326 -13.06 -2.58 17.22
CA PHE A 326 -11.75 -2.60 17.89
C PHE A 326 -10.59 -2.75 16.90
N GLY A 327 -10.76 -3.54 15.83
CA GLY A 327 -9.77 -3.73 14.78
C GLY A 327 -9.51 -2.44 13.99
N TYR A 328 -10.56 -1.67 13.70
CA TYR A 328 -10.43 -0.34 13.12
C TYR A 328 -9.69 0.62 14.07
N LEU A 329 -10.06 0.68 15.35
CA LEU A 329 -9.38 1.52 16.34
C LEU A 329 -7.89 1.15 16.49
N PHE A 330 -7.58 -0.14 16.44
CA PHE A 330 -6.20 -0.63 16.45
C PHE A 330 -5.44 -0.18 15.20
N ALA A 331 -6.01 -0.38 14.01
CA ALA A 331 -5.39 0.04 12.75
C ALA A 331 -5.19 1.58 12.70
N GLN A 332 -6.20 2.34 13.12
CA GLN A 332 -6.14 3.79 13.27
C GLN A 332 -4.96 4.22 14.16
N SER A 333 -4.81 3.56 15.32
CA SER A 333 -3.74 3.86 16.28
C SER A 333 -2.36 3.57 15.70
N VAL A 334 -2.19 2.42 15.04
CA VAL A 334 -0.93 2.08 14.35
C VAL A 334 -0.63 3.11 13.26
N SER A 335 -1.63 3.49 12.46
CA SER A 335 -1.43 4.44 11.36
C SER A 335 -1.03 5.82 11.82
N ILE A 336 -1.67 6.34 12.87
CA ILE A 336 -1.33 7.66 13.43
C ILE A 336 0.07 7.64 14.04
N ASN A 337 0.43 6.60 14.80
CA ASN A 337 1.73 6.55 15.47
C ASN A 337 2.90 6.27 14.52
N VAL A 338 2.68 5.52 13.43
CA VAL A 338 3.74 5.15 12.48
C VAL A 338 3.83 6.13 11.31
N PHE A 339 2.69 6.57 10.76
CA PHE A 339 2.63 7.37 9.53
C PHE A 339 2.08 8.78 9.75
N SER A 340 1.74 9.18 10.99
CA SER A 340 1.15 10.48 11.32
C SER A 340 -0.11 10.83 10.52
N ARG A 341 -0.82 9.82 10.00
CA ARG A 341 -2.03 9.97 9.17
C ARG A 341 -3.12 8.99 9.62
N GLY A 342 -4.37 9.44 9.54
CA GLY A 342 -5.55 8.63 9.83
C GLY A 342 -5.95 7.74 8.64
N ILE A 343 -6.64 6.64 8.93
CA ILE A 343 -7.18 5.71 7.94
C ILE A 343 -8.67 6.02 7.72
N ALA A 344 -9.09 6.02 6.46
CA ALA A 344 -10.51 6.15 6.11
C ALA A 344 -11.26 4.87 6.50
N PHE A 345 -12.44 5.02 7.11
CA PHE A 345 -13.28 3.86 7.41
C PHE A 345 -13.72 3.18 6.12
N ALA A 346 -13.39 1.90 5.98
CA ALA A 346 -13.74 1.07 4.82
C ALA A 346 -14.85 0.07 5.23
N PRO A 347 -16.14 0.38 4.97
CA PRO A 347 -17.26 -0.48 5.39
C PRO A 347 -17.16 -1.90 4.87
N GLY A 348 -16.57 -2.11 3.70
CA GLY A 348 -16.38 -3.43 3.11
C GLY A 348 -15.53 -4.38 3.98
N ILE A 349 -14.49 -3.87 4.64
CA ILE A 349 -13.64 -4.67 5.54
C ILE A 349 -14.42 -5.05 6.79
N ALA A 350 -15.21 -4.11 7.33
CA ALA A 350 -16.04 -4.37 8.49
C ALA A 350 -17.11 -5.44 8.22
N VAL A 351 -17.80 -5.34 7.09
CA VAL A 351 -18.79 -6.36 6.67
C VAL A 351 -18.11 -7.72 6.48
N LEU A 352 -16.94 -7.76 5.84
CA LEU A 352 -16.20 -9.00 5.64
C LEU A 352 -15.80 -9.65 6.97
N ALA A 353 -15.30 -8.86 7.93
CA ALA A 353 -14.93 -9.35 9.25
C ALA A 353 -16.14 -9.95 10.00
N VAL A 354 -17.30 -9.30 9.92
CA VAL A 354 -18.56 -9.81 10.51
C VAL A 354 -18.98 -11.12 9.84
N VAL A 355 -18.98 -11.17 8.51
CA VAL A 355 -19.36 -12.37 7.76
C VAL A 355 -18.43 -13.54 8.10
N LEU A 356 -17.12 -13.32 8.10
CA LEU A 356 -16.14 -14.34 8.49
C LEU A 356 -16.35 -14.81 9.94
N SER A 357 -16.67 -13.89 10.85
CA SER A 357 -16.94 -14.25 12.25
C SER A 357 -18.17 -15.16 12.39
N VAL A 358 -19.24 -14.88 11.64
CA VAL A 358 -20.44 -15.74 11.58
C VAL A 358 -20.12 -17.10 10.98
N ILE A 359 -19.31 -17.17 9.92
CA ILE A 359 -18.89 -18.43 9.31
C ILE A 359 -18.06 -19.26 10.31
N VAL A 360 -17.05 -18.66 10.94
CA VAL A 360 -16.16 -19.35 11.89
C VAL A 360 -16.95 -19.88 13.09
N THR A 361 -17.83 -19.07 13.67
CA THR A 361 -18.68 -19.50 14.80
C THR A 361 -19.71 -20.55 14.39
N GLY A 362 -20.26 -20.46 13.18
CA GLY A 362 -21.13 -21.49 12.61
C GLY A 362 -20.42 -22.82 12.45
N VAL A 363 -19.19 -22.81 11.89
CA VAL A 363 -18.34 -24.00 11.75
C VAL A 363 -17.95 -24.56 13.12
N ALA A 364 -17.57 -23.72 14.07
CA ALA A 364 -17.25 -24.13 15.46
C ALA A 364 -18.43 -24.82 16.14
N SER A 365 -19.66 -24.43 15.79
CA SER A 365 -20.88 -24.96 16.38
C SER A 365 -21.26 -26.35 15.85
N LEU A 366 -20.65 -26.83 14.77
CA LEU A 366 -21.00 -28.12 14.16
C LEU A 366 -20.75 -29.32 15.10
N ILE A 367 -19.64 -29.32 15.84
CA ILE A 367 -19.32 -30.39 16.80
C ILE A 367 -20.31 -30.37 17.99
N PRO A 368 -20.52 -29.25 18.71
CA PRO A 368 -21.53 -29.13 19.76
C PRO A 368 -22.94 -29.51 19.30
N VAL A 369 -23.35 -29.09 18.09
CA VAL A 369 -24.65 -29.42 17.51
C VAL A 369 -24.82 -30.93 17.35
N ARG A 370 -23.79 -31.64 16.86
CA ARG A 370 -23.83 -33.11 16.76
C ARG A 370 -24.06 -33.74 18.13
N ILE A 371 -23.35 -33.27 19.15
CA ILE A 371 -23.50 -33.73 20.54
C ILE A 371 -24.91 -33.47 21.07
N ALA A 372 -25.50 -32.30 20.78
CA ALA A 372 -26.88 -31.99 21.18
C ALA A 372 -27.92 -32.90 20.49
N THR A 373 -27.71 -33.20 19.21
CA THR A 373 -28.62 -34.08 18.45
C THR A 373 -28.50 -35.55 18.81
N SER A 374 -27.38 -36.02 19.37
CA SER A 374 -27.21 -37.40 19.83
C SER A 374 -27.73 -37.68 21.25
N VAL A 375 -28.25 -36.66 21.95
CA VAL A 375 -28.85 -36.83 23.28
C VAL A 375 -30.10 -37.74 23.20
N ASP A 376 -30.05 -38.88 23.90
CA ASP A 376 -31.17 -39.80 24.09
C ASP A 376 -32.05 -39.36 25.28
N PRO A 377 -33.33 -39.03 25.05
CA PRO A 377 -34.25 -38.63 26.12
C PRO A 377 -34.43 -39.69 27.22
N ALA A 378 -34.42 -40.98 26.87
CA ALA A 378 -34.70 -42.05 27.81
C ALA A 378 -33.58 -42.21 28.85
N ILE A 379 -32.33 -42.09 28.40
CA ILE A 379 -31.13 -42.16 29.27
C ILE A 379 -31.09 -40.93 30.18
N VAL A 380 -31.26 -39.74 29.60
CA VAL A 380 -31.08 -38.49 30.34
C VAL A 380 -32.17 -38.24 31.39
N LEU A 381 -33.41 -38.67 31.16
CA LEU A 381 -34.51 -38.51 32.10
C LEU A 381 -34.54 -39.59 33.20
N ARG A 382 -33.84 -40.72 33.01
CA ARG A 382 -33.64 -41.73 34.05
C ARG A 382 -32.67 -41.29 35.15
N GLY A 383 -31.90 -40.23 34.92
CA GLY A 383 -31.00 -39.65 35.91
C GLY A 383 -29.60 -40.26 35.94
N GLU A 384 -29.25 -41.09 34.96
CA GLU A 384 -27.90 -41.63 34.74
C GLU A 384 -26.98 -40.67 33.97
#